data_AF-A0A0K9NH12-F1
#
_entry.id   AF-A0A0K9NH12-F1
#
_cell.length_a   1.000
_cell.length_b   1.000
_cell.length_c   1.000
_cell.angle_alpha   90.00
_cell.angle_beta   90.00
_cell.angle_gamma   90.00
#
_symmetry.space_group_name_H-M   'P 1'
#
loop_
_entity.id
_entity.type
_entity.pdbx_description
1 polymer ?
#
loop_
_entity_poly.entity_id
_entity_poly.type
_entity_poly.pdbx_seq_one_letter_code
_entity_poly.pdbx_strand_id
1 'polypeptide(L)'
;MAKSFKDFIFLDKRLSDMDSHYIGVDFDQDPDSYFAFARDIEYGDTNRYRSEPGTVRTRPGDKLKFELHIIKDPDVYADQSGRIITPSDIRELARWLTSTVSSELLSFEYDGDGDGMPRYYYGQFSDIQSFHVAGDIYGLRLMFDCSSPYGYTDDIVHTVACAGETACYTITSHDDRLEEYCYPVIRMAPSVTGQAYFLNLSDCCIYDEGTLAPAQSNALLMEQLKEKVSDYALAHGYAAEFQLSEDGQHILTVGDDTALCFLYRDSYGQEHKCIACYVSSTYEYYIVRGGFLCFDVNRELPVTIDADSLFIYDDIGRMVKLSDLGVADTDYMYWPRLMSGENAFLFWADGCTFTLTYRETRKAGA
;
A
#
# COMPACT_ATOMS: atom_id res chain seq x y z
N MET A 1 0.88 2.00 -23.96
CA MET A 1 2.22 2.09 -23.36
C MET A 1 2.98 0.76 -23.38
N ALA A 2 2.45 -0.34 -22.83
CA ALA A 2 3.17 -1.64 -22.80
C ALA A 2 3.60 -2.24 -24.16
N LYS A 3 3.04 -1.79 -25.30
CA LYS A 3 3.46 -2.24 -26.65
C LYS A 3 4.80 -1.65 -27.11
N SER A 4 5.18 -0.48 -26.59
CA SER A 4 6.43 0.22 -26.94
C SER A 4 7.38 0.17 -25.76
N PHE A 5 7.99 -0.98 -25.51
CA PHE A 5 8.95 -1.20 -24.43
C PHE A 5 10.35 -1.43 -25.01
N LYS A 6 11.37 -1.06 -24.24
CA LYS A 6 12.77 -1.36 -24.55
C LYS A 6 13.13 -2.77 -24.09
N ASP A 7 12.74 -3.11 -22.87
CA ASP A 7 12.95 -4.42 -22.26
C ASP A 7 11.80 -4.73 -21.28
N PHE A 8 11.66 -5.99 -20.89
CA PHE A 8 10.79 -6.37 -19.78
C PHE A 8 11.48 -7.37 -18.85
N ILE A 9 11.07 -7.35 -17.59
CA ILE A 9 11.59 -8.21 -16.53
C ILE A 9 10.46 -9.10 -16.04
N PHE A 10 10.75 -10.40 -15.96
CA PHE A 10 9.82 -11.40 -15.45
C PHE A 10 10.61 -12.43 -14.64
N LEU A 11 10.15 -12.76 -13.42
CA LEU A 11 10.87 -13.65 -12.50
C LEU A 11 12.33 -13.21 -12.27
N ASP A 12 12.54 -11.92 -12.05
CA ASP A 12 13.84 -11.28 -11.83
C ASP A 12 14.88 -11.49 -12.95
N LYS A 13 14.46 -11.96 -14.13
CA LYS A 13 15.29 -12.10 -15.32
C LYS A 13 14.83 -11.11 -16.39
N ARG A 14 15.76 -10.49 -17.11
CA ARG A 14 15.47 -9.59 -18.24
C ARG A 14 15.35 -10.38 -19.54
N LEU A 15 14.54 -9.90 -20.48
CA LEU A 15 14.48 -10.49 -21.82
C LEU A 15 15.83 -10.33 -22.55
N SER A 16 16.51 -9.20 -22.40
CA SER A 16 17.81 -8.95 -23.02
C SER A 16 18.95 -9.84 -22.48
N ASP A 17 18.80 -10.39 -21.28
CA ASP A 17 19.74 -11.32 -20.63
C ASP A 17 19.61 -12.77 -21.13
N MET A 18 18.71 -13.05 -22.08
CA MET A 18 18.61 -14.38 -22.73
C MET A 18 19.80 -14.63 -23.65
N ASP A 19 20.22 -15.89 -23.76
CA ASP A 19 21.35 -16.31 -24.60
C ASP A 19 21.21 -15.90 -26.08
N SER A 20 19.97 -15.77 -26.55
CA SER A 20 19.63 -15.40 -27.93
C SER A 20 19.44 -13.89 -28.15
N HIS A 21 19.69 -13.05 -27.15
CA HIS A 21 19.62 -11.57 -27.21
C HIS A 21 18.39 -11.04 -27.96
N TYR A 22 17.24 -11.04 -27.28
CA TYR A 22 15.99 -10.55 -27.86
C TYR A 22 15.78 -9.06 -27.59
N ILE A 23 15.06 -8.41 -28.50
CA ILE A 23 14.57 -7.04 -28.34
C ILE A 23 13.05 -6.99 -28.58
N GLY A 24 12.39 -6.03 -27.91
CA GLY A 24 11.00 -5.68 -28.18
C GLY A 24 10.84 -4.97 -29.52
N VAL A 25 9.80 -5.30 -30.26
CA VAL A 25 9.40 -4.62 -31.50
C VAL A 25 7.89 -4.43 -31.52
N ASP A 26 7.35 -3.86 -32.61
CA ASP A 26 5.92 -3.86 -32.87
C ASP A 26 5.67 -4.33 -34.32
N PHE A 27 5.04 -5.50 -34.48
CA PHE A 27 4.68 -6.04 -35.78
C PHE A 27 3.46 -5.35 -36.40
N ASP A 28 2.55 -4.83 -35.58
CA ASP A 28 1.20 -4.49 -36.04
C ASP A 28 0.99 -2.98 -36.24
N GLN A 29 1.93 -2.13 -35.80
CA GLN A 29 1.91 -0.65 -35.95
C GLN A 29 0.58 0.01 -35.53
N ASP A 30 -0.19 -0.64 -34.66
CA ASP A 30 -1.54 -0.20 -34.31
C ASP A 30 -1.51 0.55 -32.95
N PRO A 31 -1.78 1.87 -32.93
CA PRO A 31 -1.65 2.70 -31.74
C PRO A 31 -2.78 2.52 -30.73
N ASP A 32 -3.71 1.60 -30.95
CA ASP A 32 -4.90 1.45 -30.12
C ASP A 32 -4.56 1.17 -28.65
N SER A 33 -5.01 2.09 -27.78
CA SER A 33 -4.97 1.94 -26.33
C SER A 33 -6.02 0.92 -25.90
N TYR A 34 -5.59 -0.16 -25.25
CA TYR A 34 -6.51 -1.12 -24.65
C TYR A 34 -7.05 -0.56 -23.33
N PHE A 35 -8.35 -0.32 -23.29
CA PHE A 35 -9.05 0.21 -22.13
C PHE A 35 -9.87 -0.89 -21.44
N ALA A 36 -9.35 -1.45 -20.34
CA ALA A 36 -10.05 -2.49 -19.56
C ALA A 36 -11.08 -1.89 -18.59
N PHE A 37 -12.05 -1.11 -19.10
CA PHE A 37 -13.05 -0.39 -18.28
C PHE A 37 -14.38 -1.13 -18.08
N ALA A 38 -14.58 -2.29 -18.71
CA ALA A 38 -15.83 -3.02 -18.54
C ALA A 38 -16.03 -3.41 -17.07
N ARG A 39 -17.26 -3.31 -16.58
CA ARG A 39 -17.65 -3.69 -15.22
C ARG A 39 -18.79 -4.69 -15.27
N ASP A 40 -18.66 -5.74 -14.48
CA ASP A 40 -19.78 -6.60 -14.13
C ASP A 40 -20.53 -5.92 -12.98
N ILE A 41 -21.79 -5.58 -13.21
CA ILE A 41 -22.65 -4.92 -12.22
C ILE A 41 -23.82 -5.84 -11.89
N GLU A 42 -23.98 -6.17 -10.62
CA GLU A 42 -25.11 -6.95 -10.11
C GLU A 42 -26.18 -6.00 -9.55
N TYR A 43 -27.36 -6.02 -10.17
CA TYR A 43 -28.51 -5.22 -9.77
C TYR A 43 -29.50 -6.08 -8.97
N GLY A 44 -30.08 -5.49 -7.92
CA GLY A 44 -31.21 -6.08 -7.21
C GLY A 44 -32.54 -5.95 -7.97
N ASP A 45 -33.63 -6.37 -7.34
CA ASP A 45 -34.95 -6.28 -7.94
C ASP A 45 -35.53 -4.86 -7.91
N THR A 46 -36.27 -4.52 -8.96
CA THR A 46 -37.17 -3.36 -8.97
C THR A 46 -38.55 -3.75 -8.44
N ASN A 47 -39.31 -2.76 -7.95
CA ASN A 47 -40.71 -2.97 -7.62
C ASN A 47 -41.53 -1.73 -7.96
N ARG A 48 -42.86 -1.80 -7.80
CA ARG A 48 -43.77 -0.70 -8.16
C ARG A 48 -43.49 0.64 -7.46
N TYR A 49 -42.74 0.62 -6.36
CA TYR A 49 -42.35 1.81 -5.59
C TYR A 49 -40.87 2.17 -5.75
N ARG A 50 -40.09 1.33 -6.44
CA ARG A 50 -38.67 1.53 -6.69
C ARG A 50 -38.35 1.13 -8.14
N SER A 51 -38.40 2.12 -9.01
CA SER A 51 -38.11 1.97 -10.45
C SER A 51 -36.64 1.71 -10.74
N GLU A 52 -35.74 2.15 -9.86
CA GLU A 52 -34.30 1.94 -9.97
C GLU A 52 -33.86 0.85 -9.00
N PRO A 53 -33.29 -0.27 -9.51
CA PRO A 53 -32.79 -1.32 -8.65
C PRO A 53 -31.56 -0.82 -7.89
N GLY A 54 -31.41 -1.25 -6.64
CA GLY A 54 -30.16 -1.00 -5.92
C GLY A 54 -29.02 -1.79 -6.55
N THR A 55 -27.84 -1.19 -6.66
CA THR A 55 -26.61 -1.90 -7.03
C THR A 55 -26.12 -2.68 -5.82
N VAL A 56 -25.84 -3.98 -5.99
CA VAL A 56 -25.47 -4.88 -4.89
C VAL A 56 -23.97 -5.12 -4.89
N ARG A 57 -23.39 -5.35 -6.07
CA ARG A 57 -21.94 -5.59 -6.26
C ARG A 57 -21.48 -5.06 -7.61
N THR A 58 -20.26 -4.55 -7.65
CA THR A 58 -19.55 -4.20 -8.87
C THR A 58 -18.17 -4.82 -8.84
N ARG A 59 -17.73 -5.42 -9.94
CA ARG A 59 -16.34 -5.87 -10.11
C ARG A 59 -15.84 -5.51 -11.51
N PRO A 60 -14.53 -5.37 -11.72
CA PRO A 60 -13.98 -5.30 -13.07
C PRO A 60 -14.44 -6.51 -13.88
N GLY A 61 -15.09 -6.25 -15.02
CA GLY A 61 -15.60 -7.27 -15.93
C GLY A 61 -14.60 -7.70 -17.00
N ASP A 62 -13.54 -6.91 -17.20
CA ASP A 62 -12.45 -7.22 -18.12
C ASP A 62 -11.08 -7.02 -17.45
N LYS A 63 -10.06 -7.62 -18.03
CA LYS A 63 -8.67 -7.57 -17.54
C LYS A 63 -7.76 -7.06 -18.65
N LEU A 64 -6.64 -6.46 -18.26
CA LEU A 64 -5.66 -6.04 -19.26
C LEU A 64 -5.00 -7.23 -19.92
N LYS A 65 -4.81 -7.13 -21.22
CA LYS A 65 -4.08 -8.11 -22.02
C LYS A 65 -3.02 -7.39 -22.81
N PHE A 66 -1.80 -7.92 -22.77
CA PHE A 66 -0.70 -7.43 -23.58
C PHE A 66 -0.31 -8.47 -24.61
N GLU A 67 -0.08 -7.97 -25.82
CA GLU A 67 0.57 -8.71 -26.89
C GLU A 67 1.95 -8.06 -27.08
N LEU A 68 2.99 -8.78 -26.67
CA LEU A 68 4.38 -8.32 -26.74
C LEU A 68 5.06 -8.98 -27.94
N HIS A 69 5.71 -8.19 -28.78
CA HIS A 69 6.40 -8.70 -29.97
C HIS A 69 7.90 -8.68 -29.74
N ILE A 70 8.57 -9.80 -30.01
CA ILE A 70 10.03 -9.91 -29.85
C ILE A 70 10.69 -10.50 -31.11
N ILE A 71 11.92 -10.07 -31.37
CA ILE A 71 12.82 -10.64 -32.38
C ILE A 71 14.21 -10.81 -31.80
N LYS A 72 15.09 -11.58 -32.46
CA LYS A 72 16.53 -11.54 -32.16
C LYS A 72 17.13 -10.20 -32.59
N ASP A 73 18.01 -9.65 -31.76
CA ASP A 73 18.62 -8.34 -31.98
C ASP A 73 19.38 -8.30 -33.34
N PRO A 74 18.94 -7.47 -34.29
CA PRO A 74 19.61 -7.29 -35.58
C PRO A 74 21.05 -6.77 -35.47
N ASP A 75 21.40 -6.07 -34.38
CA ASP A 75 22.73 -5.51 -34.15
C ASP A 75 23.71 -6.58 -33.65
N VAL A 76 23.21 -7.62 -32.95
CA VAL A 76 24.00 -8.79 -32.54
C VAL A 76 24.11 -9.80 -33.68
N TYR A 77 23.01 -10.06 -34.40
CA TYR A 77 22.95 -11.01 -35.51
C TYR A 77 22.83 -10.27 -36.84
N ALA A 78 23.95 -9.98 -37.48
CA ALA A 78 23.95 -9.25 -38.75
C ALA A 78 23.39 -10.08 -39.93
N ASP A 79 23.53 -11.41 -39.89
CA ASP A 79 23.07 -12.31 -40.94
C ASP A 79 21.63 -12.80 -40.72
N GLN A 80 20.92 -13.00 -41.82
CA GLN A 80 19.52 -13.41 -41.78
C GLN A 80 19.33 -14.81 -41.15
N SER A 81 20.28 -15.73 -41.32
CA SER A 81 20.24 -17.05 -40.70
C SER A 81 20.35 -17.01 -39.17
N GLY A 82 21.22 -16.15 -38.63
CA GLY A 82 21.38 -15.95 -37.19
C GLY A 82 20.13 -15.39 -36.50
N ARG A 83 19.29 -14.66 -37.25
CA ARG A 83 18.03 -14.08 -36.76
C ARG A 83 16.87 -15.07 -36.69
N ILE A 84 17.01 -16.28 -37.24
CA ILE A 84 15.98 -17.31 -37.17
C ILE A 84 15.86 -17.77 -35.71
N ILE A 85 14.64 -17.75 -35.19
CA ILE A 85 14.31 -18.29 -33.87
C ILE A 85 14.19 -19.81 -34.00
N THR A 86 15.04 -20.50 -33.26
CA THR A 86 15.17 -21.96 -33.33
C THR A 86 14.20 -22.66 -32.36
N PRO A 87 14.01 -23.98 -32.49
CA PRO A 87 13.23 -24.74 -31.51
C PRO A 87 13.83 -24.71 -30.08
N SER A 88 15.15 -24.60 -29.94
CA SER A 88 15.80 -24.45 -28.62
C SER A 88 15.47 -23.11 -27.98
N ASP A 89 15.44 -22.05 -28.78
CA ASP A 89 15.10 -20.68 -28.38
C ASP A 89 13.67 -20.62 -27.82
N ILE A 90 12.72 -21.19 -28.56
CA ILE A 90 11.31 -21.28 -28.13
C ILE A 90 11.19 -22.09 -26.84
N ARG A 91 11.95 -23.19 -26.70
CA ARG A 91 11.93 -24.01 -25.49
C ARG A 91 12.46 -23.24 -24.27
N GLU A 92 13.51 -22.44 -24.44
CA GLU A 92 14.05 -21.61 -23.36
C GLU A 92 13.03 -20.55 -22.91
N LEU A 93 12.46 -19.80 -23.87
CA LEU A 93 11.46 -18.77 -23.61
C LEU A 93 10.21 -19.36 -22.97
N ALA A 94 9.64 -20.44 -23.53
CA ALA A 94 8.47 -21.10 -22.96
C ALA A 94 8.76 -21.58 -21.53
N ARG A 95 9.93 -22.18 -21.28
CA ARG A 95 10.31 -22.60 -19.92
C ARG A 95 10.36 -21.42 -18.95
N TRP A 96 10.85 -20.26 -19.37
CA TRP A 96 10.93 -19.08 -18.51
C TRP A 96 9.53 -18.49 -18.26
N LEU A 97 8.81 -18.14 -19.33
CA LEU A 97 7.55 -17.41 -19.30
C LEU A 97 6.37 -18.21 -18.73
N THR A 98 6.34 -19.53 -18.91
CA THR A 98 5.19 -20.38 -18.49
C THR A 98 5.51 -21.28 -17.29
N SER A 99 6.56 -20.99 -16.52
CA SER A 99 6.95 -21.81 -15.35
C SER A 99 6.12 -21.56 -14.11
N THR A 100 5.36 -20.47 -14.06
CA THR A 100 4.63 -20.03 -12.87
C THR A 100 3.24 -20.62 -12.82
N VAL A 101 2.79 -20.95 -11.61
CA VAL A 101 1.42 -21.44 -11.35
C VAL A 101 0.52 -20.29 -10.90
N SER A 102 1.11 -19.25 -10.30
CA SER A 102 0.50 -18.00 -9.83
C SER A 102 0.80 -16.83 -10.76
N SER A 103 -0.02 -15.78 -10.69
CA SER A 103 0.30 -14.51 -11.33
C SER A 103 1.59 -13.96 -10.73
N GLU A 104 2.40 -13.34 -11.57
CA GLU A 104 3.68 -12.75 -11.20
C GLU A 104 3.77 -11.33 -11.75
N LEU A 105 4.71 -10.57 -11.20
CA LEU A 105 4.98 -9.21 -11.61
C LEU A 105 5.76 -9.21 -12.94
N LEU A 106 5.21 -8.54 -13.94
CA LEU A 106 5.87 -8.18 -15.19
C LEU A 106 6.22 -6.69 -15.10
N SER A 107 7.49 -6.34 -15.25
CA SER A 107 7.91 -4.93 -15.31
C SER A 107 8.43 -4.56 -16.68
N PHE A 108 8.20 -3.31 -17.08
CA PHE A 108 8.68 -2.77 -18.37
C PHE A 108 9.71 -1.68 -18.16
N GLU A 109 10.74 -1.69 -19.00
CA GLU A 109 11.66 -0.57 -19.20
C GLU A 109 11.23 0.19 -20.46
N TYR A 110 11.01 1.50 -20.34
CA TYR A 110 10.55 2.38 -21.44
C TYR A 110 11.65 3.38 -21.85
N ASP A 111 11.57 3.88 -23.09
CA ASP A 111 12.42 4.98 -23.55
C ASP A 111 11.87 6.33 -23.04
N GLY A 112 12.29 6.70 -21.83
CA GLY A 112 11.90 7.96 -21.18
C GLY A 112 11.03 7.72 -19.95
N ASP A 113 11.50 8.22 -18.81
CA ASP A 113 10.85 8.04 -17.52
C ASP A 113 9.85 9.17 -17.27
N GLY A 114 8.60 8.95 -17.66
CA GLY A 114 7.49 9.73 -17.12
C GLY A 114 7.27 9.34 -15.66
N ASP A 115 7.53 10.26 -14.73
CA ASP A 115 7.21 10.07 -13.31
C ASP A 115 5.73 9.71 -13.14
N GLY A 116 5.43 8.74 -12.28
CA GLY A 116 4.07 8.27 -12.00
C GLY A 116 3.41 7.35 -13.05
N MET A 117 4.13 6.92 -14.10
CA MET A 117 3.61 5.98 -15.09
C MET A 117 3.62 4.52 -14.59
N PRO A 118 2.65 3.68 -15.01
CA PRO A 118 2.63 2.28 -14.62
C PRO A 118 3.79 1.49 -15.28
N ARG A 119 4.67 0.94 -14.44
CA ARG A 119 5.80 0.11 -14.85
C ARG A 119 5.57 -1.37 -14.62
N TYR A 120 4.73 -1.72 -13.64
CA TYR A 120 4.49 -3.10 -13.26
C TYR A 120 3.07 -3.53 -13.58
N TYR A 121 2.91 -4.79 -13.94
CA TYR A 121 1.63 -5.42 -14.24
C TYR A 121 1.64 -6.82 -13.65
N TYR A 122 0.55 -7.19 -12.98
CA TYR A 122 0.49 -8.48 -12.28
C TYR A 122 -0.36 -9.46 -13.08
N GLY A 123 0.21 -10.58 -13.55
CA GLY A 123 -0.46 -11.47 -14.50
C GLY A 123 0.35 -12.71 -14.87
N GLN A 124 0.01 -13.36 -15.97
CA GLN A 124 0.69 -14.56 -16.46
C GLN A 124 0.79 -14.55 -17.98
N PHE A 125 1.84 -15.16 -18.52
CA PHE A 125 1.90 -15.48 -19.95
C PHE A 125 0.95 -16.63 -20.25
N SER A 126 0.05 -16.43 -21.21
CA SER A 126 -0.98 -17.38 -21.58
C SER A 126 -0.74 -18.06 -22.93
N ASP A 127 0.02 -17.43 -23.83
CA ASP A 127 0.31 -17.97 -25.15
C ASP A 127 1.62 -17.42 -25.75
N ILE A 128 2.23 -18.20 -26.65
CA ILE A 128 3.40 -17.81 -27.45
C ILE A 128 3.12 -18.21 -28.90
N GLN A 129 2.97 -17.23 -29.78
CA GLN A 129 2.67 -17.45 -31.20
C GLN A 129 3.86 -17.08 -32.08
N SER A 130 4.10 -17.86 -33.13
CA SER A 130 5.20 -17.64 -34.05
C SER A 130 4.86 -16.63 -35.15
N PHE A 131 5.78 -15.70 -35.40
CA PHE A 131 5.74 -14.81 -36.55
C PHE A 131 6.66 -15.33 -37.66
N HIS A 132 6.06 -15.73 -38.78
CA HIS A 132 6.76 -16.36 -39.89
C HIS A 132 7.05 -15.38 -41.04
N VAL A 133 8.26 -15.45 -41.58
CA VAL A 133 8.64 -14.79 -42.84
C VAL A 133 9.28 -15.82 -43.75
N ALA A 134 8.72 -16.02 -44.95
CA ALA A 134 9.21 -16.97 -45.95
C ALA A 134 9.38 -18.43 -45.45
N GLY A 135 8.61 -18.84 -44.43
CA GLY A 135 8.60 -20.21 -43.88
C GLY A 135 9.39 -20.37 -42.58
N ASP A 136 10.32 -19.47 -42.29
CA ASP A 136 11.10 -19.46 -41.05
C ASP A 136 10.49 -18.53 -40.00
N ILE A 137 10.80 -18.79 -38.72
CA ILE A 137 10.33 -17.99 -37.59
C ILE A 137 11.34 -16.88 -37.31
N TYR A 138 10.92 -15.62 -37.47
CA TYR A 138 11.77 -14.44 -37.20
C TYR A 138 11.34 -13.66 -35.97
N GLY A 139 10.14 -13.93 -35.45
CA GLY A 139 9.62 -13.25 -34.27
C GLY A 139 8.64 -14.11 -33.49
N LEU A 140 8.34 -13.67 -32.28
CA LEU A 140 7.32 -14.28 -31.42
C LEU A 140 6.37 -13.20 -30.90
N ARG A 141 5.09 -13.55 -30.79
CA ARG A 141 4.04 -12.79 -30.12
C ARG A 141 3.77 -13.46 -28.78
N LEU A 142 3.99 -12.75 -27.68
CA LEU A 142 3.82 -13.23 -26.32
C LEU A 142 2.54 -12.62 -25.75
N MET A 143 1.60 -13.46 -25.34
CA MET A 143 0.34 -13.01 -24.75
C MET A 143 0.46 -13.02 -23.22
N PHE A 144 0.20 -11.88 -22.59
CA PHE A 144 0.19 -11.74 -21.13
C PHE A 144 -1.19 -11.29 -20.66
N ASP A 145 -1.84 -12.13 -19.86
CA ASP A 145 -3.13 -11.84 -19.25
C ASP A 145 -2.91 -11.30 -17.83
N CYS A 146 -3.31 -10.05 -17.60
CA CYS A 146 -3.26 -9.45 -16.27
C CYS A 146 -4.34 -10.03 -15.37
N SER A 147 -4.07 -10.05 -14.07
CA SER A 147 -5.02 -10.42 -13.02
C SER A 147 -5.99 -9.28 -12.67
N SER A 148 -5.57 -8.03 -12.90
CA SER A 148 -6.31 -6.80 -12.65
C SER A 148 -6.32 -5.88 -13.88
N PRO A 149 -7.24 -4.90 -13.95
CA PRO A 149 -7.26 -3.91 -15.03
C PRO A 149 -6.29 -2.73 -14.79
N TYR A 150 -5.35 -2.86 -13.86
CA TYR A 150 -4.47 -1.79 -13.42
C TYR A 150 -3.01 -2.10 -13.70
N GLY A 151 -2.25 -1.05 -14.06
CA GLY A 151 -0.80 -1.06 -13.91
C GLY A 151 -0.41 -0.44 -12.57
N TYR A 152 0.82 -0.68 -12.12
CA TYR A 152 1.33 -0.21 -10.85
C TYR A 152 2.58 0.65 -11.07
N THR A 153 2.71 1.74 -10.30
CA THR A 153 3.91 2.59 -10.30
C THR A 153 5.10 1.89 -9.66
N ASP A 154 6.27 2.53 -9.70
CA ASP A 154 7.36 2.23 -8.77
C ASP A 154 6.93 2.39 -7.31
N ASP A 155 7.73 1.81 -6.43
CA ASP A 155 7.66 2.01 -4.99
C ASP A 155 7.81 3.51 -4.69
N ILE A 156 6.76 4.09 -4.12
CA ILE A 156 6.76 5.42 -3.55
C ILE A 156 7.19 5.27 -2.09
N VAL A 157 8.28 5.95 -1.72
CA VAL A 157 8.92 5.80 -0.41
C VAL A 157 8.91 7.13 0.33
N HIS A 158 8.39 7.11 1.56
CA HIS A 158 8.43 8.22 2.50
C HIS A 158 9.19 7.84 3.75
N THR A 159 10.08 8.72 4.21
CA THR A 159 10.89 8.49 5.41
C THR A 159 10.66 9.59 6.42
N VAL A 160 10.28 9.20 7.65
CA VAL A 160 10.05 10.10 8.77
C VAL A 160 10.93 9.66 9.93
N ALA A 161 11.81 10.55 10.40
CA ALA A 161 12.65 10.29 11.56
C ALA A 161 12.11 11.04 12.78
N CYS A 162 11.90 10.32 13.87
CA CYS A 162 11.42 10.84 15.15
C CYS A 162 12.53 10.76 16.20
N ALA A 163 12.64 11.79 17.04
CA ALA A 163 13.65 11.92 18.09
C ALA A 163 13.04 12.52 19.37
N GLY A 164 11.97 11.90 19.87
CA GLY A 164 11.29 12.27 21.12
C GLY A 164 10.18 13.31 20.96
N GLU A 165 9.87 13.74 19.73
CA GLU A 165 8.78 14.68 19.43
C GLU A 165 7.84 14.11 18.35
N THR A 166 6.57 14.51 18.40
CA THR A 166 5.56 14.13 17.41
C THR A 166 5.81 14.86 16.09
N ALA A 167 6.11 14.11 15.03
CA ALA A 167 6.29 14.61 13.69
C ALA A 167 4.97 14.57 12.91
N CYS A 168 4.56 15.70 12.36
CA CYS A 168 3.44 15.79 11.42
C CYS A 168 3.94 15.53 10.00
N TYR A 169 3.28 14.66 9.25
CA TYR A 169 3.69 14.30 7.90
C TYR A 169 2.48 14.10 6.99
N THR A 170 2.53 14.66 5.78
CA THR A 170 1.44 14.53 4.79
C THR A 170 1.92 13.69 3.61
N ILE A 171 1.13 12.67 3.27
CA ILE A 171 1.31 11.82 2.09
C ILE A 171 0.17 12.12 1.13
N THR A 172 0.49 12.52 -0.11
CA THR A 172 -0.52 12.66 -1.15
C THR A 172 -0.52 11.42 -2.01
N SER A 173 -1.63 10.69 -2.04
CA SER A 173 -1.80 9.59 -2.97
C SER A 173 -2.58 10.03 -4.21
N HIS A 174 -2.07 9.65 -5.37
CA HIS A 174 -2.68 9.85 -6.68
C HIS A 174 -3.27 8.55 -7.25
N ASP A 175 -3.52 7.52 -6.43
CA ASP A 175 -4.09 6.25 -6.88
C ASP A 175 -5.42 6.45 -7.63
N ASP A 176 -5.57 5.77 -8.79
CA ASP A 176 -6.75 5.90 -9.66
C ASP A 176 -8.00 5.19 -9.12
N ARG A 177 -7.87 4.42 -8.04
CA ARG A 177 -8.98 3.79 -7.30
C ARG A 177 -9.44 4.71 -6.17
N LEU A 178 -10.16 5.75 -6.55
CA LEU A 178 -10.61 6.83 -5.65
C LEU A 178 -11.43 6.39 -4.42
N GLU A 179 -12.12 5.24 -4.52
CA GLU A 179 -12.96 4.70 -3.44
C GLU A 179 -12.29 3.53 -2.68
N GLU A 180 -11.08 3.14 -3.08
CA GLU A 180 -10.31 2.09 -2.41
C GLU A 180 -9.15 2.67 -1.62
N TYR A 181 -8.64 1.88 -0.69
CA TYR A 181 -7.44 2.21 0.06
C TYR A 181 -6.20 1.59 -0.60
N CYS A 182 -5.10 2.32 -0.56
CA CYS A 182 -3.78 1.74 -0.75
C CYS A 182 -3.20 1.31 0.61
N TYR A 183 -2.66 0.09 0.69
CA TYR A 183 -2.15 -0.49 1.93
C TYR A 183 -0.61 -0.43 1.91
N PRO A 184 0.02 0.48 2.67
CA PRO A 184 1.47 0.62 2.68
C PRO A 184 2.14 -0.46 3.53
N VAL A 185 3.40 -0.71 3.21
CA VAL A 185 4.33 -1.41 4.09
C VAL A 185 5.08 -0.37 4.92
N ILE A 186 5.06 -0.51 6.25
CA ILE A 186 5.75 0.41 7.17
C ILE A 186 6.90 -0.33 7.84
N ARG A 187 8.14 0.10 7.58
CA ARG A 187 9.33 -0.35 8.31
C ARG A 187 9.68 0.63 9.42
N MET A 188 9.81 0.13 10.64
CA MET A 188 10.22 0.87 11.82
C MET A 188 11.64 0.47 12.22
N ALA A 189 12.57 1.42 12.18
CA ALA A 189 13.98 1.21 12.52
C ALA A 189 14.36 2.00 13.78
N PRO A 190 14.20 1.40 14.98
CA PRO A 190 14.50 2.05 16.25
C PRO A 190 16.00 2.12 16.57
N SER A 191 16.48 3.28 17.01
CA SER A 191 17.84 3.48 17.53
C SER A 191 17.93 3.35 19.06
N VAL A 192 16.78 3.30 19.75
CA VAL A 192 16.67 3.03 21.18
C VAL A 192 15.54 2.03 21.46
N THR A 193 15.52 1.47 22.67
CA THR A 193 14.36 0.71 23.16
C THR A 193 13.37 1.67 23.80
N GLY A 194 12.09 1.54 23.47
CA GLY A 194 11.05 2.43 23.97
C GLY A 194 9.72 2.17 23.29
N GLN A 195 8.88 3.20 23.21
CA GLN A 195 7.60 3.15 22.49
C GLN A 195 7.70 3.88 21.15
N ALA A 196 6.82 3.51 20.25
CA ALA A 196 6.59 4.22 19.00
C ALA A 196 5.11 4.14 18.66
N TYR A 197 4.54 5.23 18.17
CA TYR A 197 3.17 5.23 17.67
C TYR A 197 3.03 6.08 16.42
N PHE A 198 1.94 5.84 15.70
CA PHE A 198 1.45 6.79 14.72
C PHE A 198 -0.08 6.89 14.75
N LEU A 199 -0.59 8.03 14.28
CA LEU A 199 -2.00 8.29 14.08
C LEU A 199 -2.21 8.74 12.64
N ASN A 200 -3.07 8.05 11.90
CA ASN A 200 -3.60 8.51 10.62
C ASN A 200 -4.86 9.35 10.87
N LEU A 201 -4.71 10.67 10.82
CA LEU A 201 -5.82 11.61 11.00
C LEU A 201 -6.82 11.55 9.84
N SER A 202 -6.37 11.15 8.65
CA SER A 202 -7.24 11.03 7.49
C SER A 202 -8.11 9.76 7.53
N ASP A 203 -7.73 8.73 8.28
CA ASP A 203 -8.47 7.47 8.41
C ASP A 203 -8.87 7.19 9.88
N CYS A 204 -9.52 8.18 10.48
CA CYS A 204 -10.08 8.09 11.83
C CYS A 204 -11.42 8.85 11.93
N CYS A 205 -12.16 8.60 13.01
CA CYS A 205 -13.29 9.44 13.40
C CYS A 205 -12.82 10.44 14.46
N ILE A 206 -12.73 11.72 14.10
CA ILE A 206 -12.41 12.79 15.04
C ILE A 206 -13.66 13.11 15.87
N TYR A 207 -13.52 13.01 17.19
CA TYR A 207 -14.56 13.38 18.15
C TYR A 207 -14.37 14.83 18.59
N ASP A 208 -13.13 15.21 18.91
CA ASP A 208 -12.81 16.59 19.27
C ASP A 208 -11.37 16.92 18.85
N GLU A 209 -11.12 18.19 18.57
CA GLU A 209 -9.79 18.72 18.28
C GLU A 209 -9.69 20.17 18.76
N GLY A 210 -8.47 20.61 19.08
CA GLY A 210 -8.25 21.97 19.54
C GLY A 210 -6.82 22.20 20.00
N THR A 211 -6.63 23.19 20.87
CA THR A 211 -5.30 23.54 21.38
C THR A 211 -5.29 23.54 22.91
N LEU A 212 -4.31 22.86 23.49
CA LEU A 212 -4.04 22.87 24.93
C LEU A 212 -3.35 24.18 25.33
N ALA A 213 -3.44 24.56 26.60
CA ALA A 213 -2.69 25.68 27.12
C ALA A 213 -1.20 25.29 27.25
N PRO A 214 -0.25 26.11 26.79
CA PRO A 214 1.17 25.82 26.91
C PRO A 214 1.56 25.50 28.35
N ALA A 215 2.31 24.42 28.55
CA ALA A 215 2.76 23.98 29.88
C ALA A 215 4.25 23.57 29.87
N GLN A 216 4.81 23.41 31.06
CA GLN A 216 6.26 23.20 31.26
C GLN A 216 6.69 21.73 31.12
N SER A 217 5.76 20.78 31.03
CA SER A 217 6.06 19.35 30.89
C SER A 217 4.92 18.59 30.21
N ASN A 218 5.25 17.44 29.61
CA ASN A 218 4.26 16.54 29.00
C ASN A 218 3.24 16.05 30.04
N ALA A 219 3.67 15.72 31.26
CA ALA A 219 2.76 15.35 32.34
C ALA A 219 1.67 16.39 32.61
N LEU A 220 1.98 17.70 32.55
CA LEU A 220 0.97 18.76 32.73
C LEU A 220 0.05 18.92 31.52
N LEU A 221 0.57 18.73 30.30
CA LEU A 221 -0.25 18.73 29.08
C LEU A 221 -1.20 17.52 29.06
N MET A 222 -0.72 16.37 29.50
CA MET A 222 -1.49 15.13 29.64
C MET A 222 -2.65 15.28 30.63
N GLU A 223 -2.47 15.98 31.75
CA GLU A 223 -3.61 16.30 32.64
C GLU A 223 -4.65 17.19 31.96
N GLN A 224 -4.25 18.20 31.18
CA GLN A 224 -5.18 19.00 30.38
C GLN A 224 -5.90 18.16 29.33
N LEU A 225 -5.21 17.22 28.68
CA LEU A 225 -5.81 16.33 27.69
C LEU A 225 -6.88 15.43 28.33
N LYS A 226 -6.62 14.88 29.52
CA LYS A 226 -7.60 14.08 30.28
C LYS A 226 -8.84 14.91 30.67
N GLU A 227 -8.66 16.19 30.97
CA GLU A 227 -9.77 17.12 31.19
C GLU A 227 -10.59 17.28 29.91
N LYS A 228 -9.97 17.48 28.74
CA LYS A 228 -10.67 17.53 27.44
C LYS A 228 -11.46 16.27 27.12
N VAL A 229 -10.89 15.09 27.39
CA VAL A 229 -11.59 13.81 27.25
C VAL A 229 -12.82 13.76 28.17
N SER A 230 -12.69 14.18 29.42
CA SER A 230 -13.78 14.18 30.39
C SER A 230 -14.89 15.18 30.03
N ASP A 231 -14.51 16.37 29.56
CA ASP A 231 -15.42 17.43 29.12
C ASP A 231 -16.23 16.98 27.90
N TYR A 232 -15.57 16.41 26.89
CA TYR A 232 -16.24 15.90 25.70
C TYR A 232 -17.22 14.79 26.06
N ALA A 233 -16.83 13.86 26.94
CA ALA A 233 -17.69 12.81 27.44
C ALA A 233 -18.95 13.39 28.11
N LEU A 234 -18.79 14.34 29.03
CA LEU A 234 -19.90 14.98 29.72
C LEU A 234 -20.85 15.68 28.75
N ALA A 235 -20.32 16.40 27.76
CA ALA A 235 -21.11 17.14 26.78
C ALA A 235 -21.96 16.23 25.87
N HIS A 236 -21.50 15.00 25.61
CA HIS A 236 -22.15 14.05 24.70
C HIS A 236 -22.83 12.86 25.41
N GLY A 237 -22.86 12.86 26.74
CA GLY A 237 -23.51 11.81 27.52
C GLY A 237 -22.74 10.48 27.53
N TYR A 238 -21.41 10.53 27.38
CA TYR A 238 -20.53 9.38 27.56
C TYR A 238 -19.95 9.33 28.97
N ALA A 239 -19.54 8.13 29.40
CA ALA A 239 -18.62 7.93 30.51
C ALA A 239 -17.22 7.62 29.96
N ALA A 240 -16.22 8.38 30.37
CA ALA A 240 -14.82 8.12 30.04
C ALA A 240 -14.20 7.12 31.02
N GLU A 241 -13.68 6.01 30.51
CA GLU A 241 -12.96 4.99 31.28
C GLU A 241 -11.52 4.91 30.77
N PHE A 242 -10.58 5.35 31.60
CA PHE A 242 -9.16 5.33 31.27
C PHE A 242 -8.54 3.96 31.58
N GLN A 243 -7.58 3.53 30.76
CA GLN A 243 -6.79 2.34 31.08
C GLN A 243 -5.84 2.64 32.24
N LEU A 244 -5.81 1.73 33.22
CA LEU A 244 -4.96 1.86 34.40
C LEU A 244 -3.76 0.92 34.30
N SER A 245 -2.66 1.30 34.93
CA SER A 245 -1.47 0.46 35.12
C SER A 245 -1.78 -0.79 35.94
N GLU A 246 -0.86 -1.77 35.92
CA GLU A 246 -1.05 -3.04 36.65
C GLU A 246 -1.29 -2.84 38.16
N ASP A 247 -0.76 -1.76 38.74
CA ASP A 247 -0.97 -1.39 40.15
C ASP A 247 -2.34 -0.72 40.42
N GLY A 248 -3.09 -0.38 39.36
CA GLY A 248 -4.37 0.31 39.41
C GLY A 248 -4.31 1.77 39.87
N GLN A 249 -3.11 2.37 39.97
CA GLN A 249 -2.93 3.70 40.56
C GLN A 249 -2.74 4.81 39.53
N HIS A 250 -2.26 4.48 38.34
CA HIS A 250 -1.92 5.46 37.31
C HIS A 250 -2.63 5.15 36.00
N ILE A 251 -2.96 6.19 35.23
CA ILE A 251 -3.48 6.04 33.87
C ILE A 251 -2.32 5.68 32.96
N LEU A 252 -2.49 4.65 32.13
CA LEU A 252 -1.50 4.28 31.13
C LEU A 252 -1.44 5.36 30.04
N THR A 253 -0.25 5.92 29.89
CA THR A 253 0.09 6.86 28.82
C THR A 253 1.05 6.19 27.85
N VAL A 254 1.14 6.77 26.66
CA VAL A 254 1.97 6.31 25.56
C VAL A 254 2.83 7.46 25.10
N GLY A 255 4.07 7.12 24.78
CA GLY A 255 5.02 7.99 24.11
C GLY A 255 5.37 9.24 24.89
N ASP A 256 5.97 9.04 26.07
CA ASP A 256 6.40 10.10 26.98
C ASP A 256 5.27 11.09 27.32
N ASP A 257 4.13 10.55 27.75
CA ASP A 257 2.92 11.31 28.12
C ASP A 257 2.32 12.15 26.97
N THR A 258 2.49 11.75 25.70
CA THR A 258 1.89 12.49 24.56
C THR A 258 0.60 11.87 24.02
N ALA A 259 0.29 10.63 24.39
CA ALA A 259 -0.94 9.95 24.00
C ALA A 259 -1.49 9.04 25.11
N LEU A 260 -2.77 8.67 25.01
CA LEU A 260 -3.42 7.73 25.91
C LEU A 260 -4.58 7.01 25.20
N CYS A 261 -4.80 5.75 25.57
CA CYS A 261 -5.97 4.97 25.12
C CYS A 261 -7.05 4.97 26.21
N PHE A 262 -8.31 5.10 25.81
CA PHE A 262 -9.44 5.13 26.73
C PHE A 262 -10.72 4.62 26.06
N LEU A 263 -11.77 4.44 26.85
CA LEU A 263 -13.07 4.00 26.39
C LEU A 263 -14.12 5.09 26.65
N TYR A 264 -14.97 5.38 25.67
CA TYR A 264 -16.25 6.05 25.92
C TYR A 264 -17.37 5.00 25.97
N ARG A 265 -18.15 5.01 27.04
CA ARG A 265 -19.37 4.21 27.16
C ARG A 265 -20.59 5.11 27.07
N ASP A 266 -21.49 4.83 26.14
CA ASP A 266 -22.72 5.61 25.96
C ASP A 266 -23.84 5.18 26.92
N SER A 267 -24.94 5.93 26.91
CA SER A 267 -26.11 5.65 27.76
C SER A 267 -26.79 4.29 27.49
N TYR A 268 -26.50 3.66 26.34
CA TYR A 268 -27.01 2.35 25.95
C TYR A 268 -26.02 1.22 26.26
N GLY A 269 -24.85 1.54 26.82
CA GLY A 269 -23.79 0.60 27.14
C GLY A 269 -22.90 0.24 25.94
N GLN A 270 -23.01 0.95 24.82
CA GLN A 270 -22.11 0.80 23.68
C GLN A 270 -20.75 1.42 23.99
N GLU A 271 -19.69 0.69 23.63
CA GLU A 271 -18.32 1.04 23.92
C GLU A 271 -17.61 1.56 22.66
N HIS A 272 -16.92 2.69 22.82
CA HIS A 272 -16.07 3.30 21.80
C HIS A 272 -14.64 3.34 22.31
N LYS A 273 -13.80 2.44 21.81
CA LYS A 273 -12.35 2.43 22.03
C LYS A 273 -11.73 3.63 21.30
N CYS A 274 -11.17 4.55 22.06
CA CYS A 274 -10.70 5.84 21.58
C CYS A 274 -9.26 6.10 22.01
N ILE A 275 -8.65 7.07 21.33
CA ILE A 275 -7.29 7.53 21.60
C ILE A 275 -7.35 9.05 21.72
N ALA A 276 -6.59 9.60 22.66
CA ALA A 276 -6.33 11.02 22.71
C ALA A 276 -4.83 11.24 22.63
N CYS A 277 -4.39 12.18 21.80
CA CYS A 277 -2.98 12.58 21.73
C CYS A 277 -2.86 14.08 21.49
N TYR A 278 -1.65 14.59 21.67
CA TYR A 278 -1.32 15.97 21.32
C TYR A 278 0.08 16.08 20.72
N VAL A 279 0.32 17.17 20.01
CA VAL A 279 1.63 17.51 19.44
C VAL A 279 2.31 18.52 20.36
N SER A 280 3.39 18.12 21.05
CA SER A 280 4.03 18.96 22.10
C SER A 280 4.54 20.32 21.61
N SER A 281 4.84 20.46 20.32
CA SER A 281 5.36 21.70 19.72
C SER A 281 4.26 22.72 19.35
N THR A 282 3.08 22.26 18.93
CA THR A 282 1.94 23.12 18.54
C THR A 282 0.85 23.18 19.59
N TYR A 283 0.88 22.27 20.57
CA TYR A 283 -0.17 22.03 21.57
C TYR A 283 -1.52 21.63 20.98
N GLU A 284 -1.57 21.27 19.70
CA GLU A 284 -2.77 20.75 19.07
C GLU A 284 -3.08 19.36 19.64
N TYR A 285 -4.34 19.14 20.04
CA TYR A 285 -4.80 17.85 20.52
C TYR A 285 -5.88 17.28 19.63
N TYR A 286 -5.98 15.96 19.65
CA TYR A 286 -6.97 15.18 18.91
C TYR A 286 -7.56 14.11 19.83
N ILE A 287 -8.88 14.00 19.86
CA ILE A 287 -9.63 12.90 20.46
C ILE A 287 -10.28 12.14 19.32
N VAL A 288 -9.87 10.91 19.12
CA VAL A 288 -10.21 10.15 17.90
C VAL A 288 -10.60 8.72 18.22
N ARG A 289 -11.31 8.10 17.27
CA ARG A 289 -11.57 6.67 17.22
C ARG A 289 -10.99 6.10 15.93
N GLY A 290 -10.16 5.06 16.06
CA GLY A 290 -9.44 4.46 14.94
C GLY A 290 -8.18 5.23 14.54
N GLY A 291 -7.50 4.77 13.48
CA GLY A 291 -6.32 5.43 12.91
C GLY A 291 -5.03 5.34 13.73
N PHE A 292 -5.06 4.83 14.96
CA PHE A 292 -3.93 4.82 15.88
C PHE A 292 -3.27 3.45 16.02
N LEU A 293 -1.95 3.42 16.04
CA LEU A 293 -1.18 2.22 16.32
C LEU A 293 0.02 2.55 17.21
N CYS A 294 0.24 1.75 18.25
CA CYS A 294 1.36 1.88 19.17
C CYS A 294 2.06 0.53 19.36
N PHE A 295 3.38 0.56 19.45
CA PHE A 295 4.23 -0.59 19.71
C PHE A 295 5.34 -0.26 20.71
N ASP A 296 5.75 -1.28 21.45
CA ASP A 296 7.07 -1.34 22.07
C ASP A 296 8.09 -1.73 21.00
N VAL A 297 9.15 -0.92 20.88
CA VAL A 297 10.25 -1.10 19.94
C VAL A 297 11.53 -1.41 20.69
N ASN A 298 12.35 -2.28 20.11
CA ASN A 298 13.63 -2.68 20.69
C ASN A 298 14.78 -2.13 19.85
N ARG A 299 15.78 -1.52 20.50
CA ARG A 299 16.95 -0.96 19.84
C ARG A 299 17.57 -1.95 18.84
N GLU A 300 17.85 -1.46 17.63
CA GLU A 300 18.51 -2.24 16.56
C GLU A 300 17.76 -3.51 16.16
N LEU A 301 16.45 -3.61 16.47
CA LEU A 301 15.57 -4.67 16.01
C LEU A 301 14.43 -4.07 15.20
N PRO A 302 14.64 -3.82 13.90
CA PRO A 302 13.61 -3.26 13.06
C PRO A 302 12.49 -4.26 12.79
N VAL A 303 11.30 -3.70 12.61
CA VAL A 303 10.08 -4.45 12.31
C VAL A 303 9.40 -3.87 11.10
N THR A 304 8.75 -4.72 10.31
CA THR A 304 8.04 -4.34 9.10
C THR A 304 6.58 -4.74 9.24
N ILE A 305 5.68 -3.77 9.14
CA ILE A 305 4.23 -3.93 9.17
C ILE A 305 3.76 -3.95 7.72
N ASP A 306 3.26 -5.10 7.28
CA ASP A 306 2.57 -5.23 5.99
C ASP A 306 1.07 -5.05 6.25
N ALA A 307 0.54 -3.88 5.88
CA ALA A 307 -0.86 -3.54 6.10
C ALA A 307 -1.82 -4.24 5.13
N ASP A 308 -1.34 -4.79 4.01
CA ASP A 308 -2.17 -5.54 3.06
C ASP A 308 -2.35 -6.98 3.57
N SER A 309 -1.26 -7.60 4.01
CA SER A 309 -1.28 -8.97 4.55
C SER A 309 -1.71 -9.04 6.02
N LEU A 310 -1.79 -7.90 6.71
CA LEU A 310 -2.07 -7.80 8.15
C LEU A 310 -1.06 -8.59 9.01
N PHE A 311 0.22 -8.52 8.62
CA PHE A 311 1.30 -9.23 9.28
C PHE A 311 2.44 -8.28 9.65
N ILE A 312 3.18 -8.68 10.68
CA ILE A 312 4.38 -7.97 11.13
C ILE A 312 5.55 -8.94 11.08
N TYR A 313 6.66 -8.50 10.50
CA TYR A 313 7.86 -9.28 10.29
C TYR A 313 9.07 -8.62 10.94
N ASP A 314 10.04 -9.44 11.36
CA ASP A 314 11.39 -8.96 11.67
C ASP A 314 12.22 -8.78 10.39
N ASP A 315 13.41 -8.20 10.54
CA ASP A 315 14.34 -7.96 9.41
C ASP A 315 14.82 -9.23 8.67
N ILE A 316 14.57 -10.44 9.20
CA ILE A 316 14.88 -11.70 8.51
C ILE A 316 13.63 -12.43 7.98
N GLY A 317 12.46 -11.77 8.01
CA GLY A 317 11.21 -12.27 7.43
C GLY A 317 10.42 -13.22 8.31
N ARG A 318 10.71 -13.31 9.62
CA ARG A 318 9.90 -14.11 10.56
C ARG A 318 8.76 -13.26 11.10
N MET A 319 7.60 -13.87 11.24
CA MET A 319 6.45 -13.21 11.85
C MET A 319 6.72 -12.88 13.33
N VAL A 320 6.43 -11.65 13.72
CA VAL A 320 6.54 -11.14 15.09
C VAL A 320 5.17 -11.21 15.76
N LYS A 321 5.13 -11.64 17.03
CA LYS A 321 3.87 -11.66 17.78
C LYS A 321 3.56 -10.27 18.30
N LEU A 322 2.28 -9.91 18.29
CA LEU A 322 1.79 -8.65 18.84
C LEU A 322 2.16 -8.45 20.32
N SER A 323 2.15 -9.54 21.11
CA SER A 323 2.59 -9.53 22.51
C SER A 323 4.05 -9.11 22.68
N ASP A 324 4.90 -9.45 21.71
CA ASP A 324 6.34 -9.12 21.76
C ASP A 324 6.59 -7.64 21.42
N LEU A 325 5.56 -6.95 20.92
CA LEU A 325 5.52 -5.52 20.61
C LEU A 325 4.64 -4.73 21.59
N GLY A 326 4.34 -5.28 22.76
CA GLY A 326 3.57 -4.59 23.80
C GLY A 326 2.07 -4.43 23.51
N VAL A 327 1.55 -5.06 22.44
CA VAL A 327 0.13 -4.97 22.11
C VAL A 327 -0.66 -6.00 22.92
N ALA A 328 -1.32 -5.53 23.97
CA ALA A 328 -2.15 -6.36 24.84
C ALA A 328 -3.61 -6.47 24.38
N ASP A 329 -4.17 -5.41 23.77
CA ASP A 329 -5.53 -5.38 23.24
C ASP A 329 -5.51 -5.03 21.75
N THR A 330 -5.84 -6.03 20.93
CA THR A 330 -5.83 -5.92 19.46
C THR A 330 -6.97 -5.05 18.93
N ASP A 331 -7.98 -4.72 19.74
CA ASP A 331 -9.11 -3.94 19.26
C ASP A 331 -8.79 -2.45 19.07
N TYR A 332 -7.71 -1.97 19.70
CA TYR A 332 -7.17 -0.63 19.44
C TYR A 332 -6.23 -0.62 18.22
N MET A 333 -5.92 -1.78 17.64
CA MET A 333 -4.95 -1.89 16.57
C MET A 333 -5.51 -1.34 15.25
N TYR A 334 -4.76 -0.43 14.65
CA TYR A 334 -5.01 0.09 13.32
C TYR A 334 -4.06 -0.53 12.30
N TRP A 335 -4.58 -0.92 11.14
CA TRP A 335 -3.77 -1.28 9.99
C TRP A 335 -3.72 -0.08 9.03
N PRO A 336 -2.53 0.48 8.76
CA PRO A 336 -2.35 1.63 7.89
C PRO A 336 -3.06 1.52 6.56
N ARG A 337 -3.74 2.60 6.17
CA ARG A 337 -4.38 2.76 4.87
C ARG A 337 -4.16 4.16 4.37
N LEU A 338 -3.95 4.29 3.07
CA LEU A 338 -3.89 5.56 2.37
C LEU A 338 -5.16 5.71 1.54
N MET A 339 -5.88 6.82 1.74
CA MET A 339 -6.95 7.25 0.86
C MET A 339 -6.39 7.97 -0.35
N SER A 340 -7.15 8.00 -1.45
CA SER A 340 -6.85 8.91 -2.55
C SER A 340 -6.90 10.37 -2.07
N GLY A 341 -5.90 11.17 -2.47
CA GLY A 341 -5.70 12.53 -1.98
C GLY A 341 -4.76 12.62 -0.78
N GLU A 342 -4.97 13.63 0.07
CA GLU A 342 -4.07 13.95 1.18
C GLU A 342 -4.34 13.09 2.42
N ASN A 343 -3.29 12.45 2.93
CA ASN A 343 -3.27 11.65 4.14
C ASN A 343 -2.36 12.31 5.19
N ALA A 344 -2.94 12.75 6.30
CA ALA A 344 -2.22 13.39 7.40
C ALA A 344 -1.88 12.36 8.48
N PHE A 345 -0.60 12.25 8.80
CA PHE A 345 -0.07 11.36 9.81
C PHE A 345 0.64 12.13 10.92
N LEU A 346 0.50 11.64 12.14
CA LEU A 346 1.34 11.97 13.28
C LEU A 346 2.20 10.77 13.62
N PHE A 347 3.52 10.93 13.71
CA PHE A 347 4.47 9.89 14.11
C PHE A 347 5.18 10.31 15.38
N TRP A 348 5.37 9.39 16.33
CA TRP A 348 6.15 9.65 17.53
C TRP A 348 7.02 8.43 17.88
N ALA A 349 8.26 8.69 18.26
CA ALA A 349 9.18 7.73 18.88
C ALA A 349 10.39 8.47 19.46
N ASP A 350 10.98 7.94 20.53
CA ASP A 350 12.23 8.46 21.12
C ASP A 350 13.49 7.99 20.35
N GLY A 351 13.52 8.15 19.01
CA GLY A 351 14.60 7.63 18.18
C GLY A 351 14.17 6.43 17.35
N CYS A 352 13.39 6.68 16.30
CA CYS A 352 12.99 5.69 15.31
C CYS A 352 12.83 6.34 13.94
N THR A 353 13.25 5.63 12.90
CA THR A 353 12.95 6.01 11.51
C THR A 353 11.82 5.13 10.98
N PHE A 354 10.72 5.75 10.61
CA PHE A 354 9.61 5.14 9.89
C PHE A 354 9.86 5.26 8.39
N THR A 355 9.76 4.17 7.65
CA THR A 355 9.82 4.14 6.19
C THR A 355 8.52 3.53 5.67
N LEU A 356 7.71 4.33 4.98
CA LEU A 356 6.47 3.88 4.36
C LEU A 356 6.73 3.66 2.88
N THR A 357 6.40 2.47 2.39
CA THR A 357 6.54 2.09 0.99
C THR A 357 5.20 1.60 0.46
N TYR A 358 4.77 2.13 -0.68
CA TYR A 358 3.56 1.68 -1.36
C TYR A 358 3.67 1.86 -2.88
N ARG A 359 2.77 1.22 -3.62
CA ARG A 359 2.59 1.44 -5.06
C ARG A 359 1.20 1.97 -5.32
N GLU A 360 1.08 2.82 -6.32
CA GLU A 360 -0.21 3.30 -6.77
C GLU A 360 -0.67 2.55 -8.00
N THR A 361 -1.98 2.34 -8.09
CA THR A 361 -2.58 1.83 -9.30
C THR A 361 -2.87 2.95 -10.29
N ARG A 362 -2.58 2.66 -11.55
CA ARG A 362 -2.94 3.47 -12.70
C ARG A 362 -3.87 2.66 -13.59
N LYS A 363 -5.00 3.24 -13.97
CA LYS A 363 -5.89 2.65 -14.96
C LYS A 363 -5.15 2.62 -16.29
N ALA A 364 -4.90 1.43 -16.80
CA ALA A 364 -4.19 1.32 -18.06
C ALA A 364 -5.03 1.87 -19.22
N GLY A 365 -4.33 2.51 -20.15
CA GLY A 365 -4.91 3.21 -21.31
C GLY A 365 -5.06 4.72 -21.13
N ALA A 366 -5.03 5.23 -19.89
CA ALA A 366 -5.03 6.66 -19.58
C ALA A 366 -3.69 7.34 -19.91
#